data_AF-A0A7S0T1P9-F1
#
_entry.id   AF-A0A7S0T1P9-F1
#
_cell.length_a   1.000
_cell.length_b   1.000
_cell.length_c   1.000
_cell.angle_alpha   90.00
_cell.angle_beta   90.00
_cell.angle_gamma   90.00
#
_symmetry.space_group_name_H-M   'P 1'
#
loop_
_entity.id
_entity.type
_entity.pdbx_description
1 polymer ?
#
loop_
_entity_poly.entity_id
_entity_poly.type
_entity_poly.pdbx_seq_one_letter_code
_entity_poly.pdbx_strand_id
1 'polypeptide(L)'
;ETGQSTGFKPVGFIEIATNKDYLEEYRRISSFNRKLGINVEEISPNEVKNLFPLCNTDDILAGFYVKDDGRVNPVDVTMALSKGARMNGVKVYENVEVTGVTKKLTANYINEQVTGVVT
;
A
#
# COMPACT_ATOMS: atom_id res chain seq x y z
N GLU A 1 12.44 7.80 12.74
CA GLU A 1 11.51 8.65 13.51
C GLU A 1 11.04 8.02 14.81
N THR A 2 10.26 6.93 14.77
CA THR A 2 9.66 6.33 16.00
C THR A 2 10.58 5.38 16.77
N GLY A 3 11.70 4.95 16.16
CA GLY A 3 12.62 3.94 16.70
C GLY A 3 12.02 2.53 16.76
N GLN A 4 10.84 2.31 16.16
CA GLN A 4 10.19 1.00 16.06
C GLN A 4 10.25 0.52 14.62
N SER A 5 10.63 -0.74 14.40
CA SER A 5 10.62 -1.36 13.08
C SER A 5 9.18 -1.52 12.59
N THR A 6 8.95 -1.32 11.29
CA THR A 6 7.68 -1.63 10.60
C THR A 6 7.64 -3.07 10.08
N GLY A 7 8.73 -3.83 10.27
CA GLY A 7 8.90 -5.16 9.68
C GLY A 7 9.04 -5.15 8.16
N PHE A 8 9.27 -3.99 7.55
CA PHE A 8 9.43 -3.88 6.10
C PHE A 8 10.65 -4.68 5.63
N LYS A 9 10.45 -5.52 4.62
CA LYS A 9 11.50 -6.26 3.92
C LYS A 9 11.35 -6.00 2.42
N PRO A 10 12.31 -5.30 1.78
CA PRO A 10 12.31 -5.08 0.34
C PRO A 10 12.76 -6.36 -0.36
N VAL A 11 11.81 -7.26 -0.59
CA VAL A 11 12.04 -8.59 -1.19
C VAL A 11 11.64 -8.64 -2.66
N GLY A 12 11.27 -7.49 -3.22
CA GLY A 12 10.76 -7.34 -4.56
C GLY A 12 9.28 -7.69 -4.69
N PHE A 13 8.69 -7.19 -5.76
CA PHE A 13 7.34 -7.52 -6.22
C PHE A 13 7.38 -7.83 -7.72
N ILE A 14 6.74 -8.92 -8.15
CA ILE A 14 6.59 -9.29 -9.56
C ILE A 14 5.09 -9.41 -9.85
N GLU A 15 4.60 -8.62 -10.79
CA GLU A 15 3.29 -8.80 -11.41
C GLU A 15 3.45 -9.49 -12.77
N ILE A 16 2.61 -10.47 -13.09
CA ILE A 16 2.78 -11.35 -14.27
C ILE A 16 1.62 -11.16 -15.23
N ALA A 17 1.93 -10.90 -16.51
CA ALA A 17 0.94 -10.93 -17.59
C ALA A 17 0.96 -12.27 -18.33
N THR A 18 -0.16 -12.99 -18.32
CA THR A 18 -0.37 -14.24 -19.07
C THR A 18 -1.29 -14.08 -20.30
N ASN A 19 -1.83 -12.88 -20.53
CA ASN A 19 -2.60 -12.55 -21.72
C ASN A 19 -2.29 -11.13 -22.22
N LYS A 20 -2.70 -10.84 -23.45
CA LYS A 20 -2.38 -9.59 -24.15
C LYS A 20 -3.03 -8.37 -23.51
N ASP A 21 -4.22 -8.52 -22.93
CA ASP A 21 -4.94 -7.40 -22.33
C ASP A 21 -4.22 -6.90 -21.07
N TYR A 22 -3.81 -7.83 -20.19
CA TYR A 22 -2.99 -7.49 -19.02
C TYR A 22 -1.60 -6.99 -19.40
N LEU A 23 -0.98 -7.56 -20.45
CA LEU A 23 0.33 -7.09 -20.90
C LEU A 23 0.31 -5.60 -21.27
N GLU A 24 -0.69 -5.18 -22.05
CA GLU A 24 -0.83 -3.78 -22.47
C GLU A 24 -1.23 -2.87 -21.29
N GLU A 25 -2.09 -3.35 -20.39
CA GLU A 25 -2.44 -2.63 -19.17
C GLU A 25 -1.21 -2.40 -18.28
N TYR A 26 -0.41 -3.43 -18.02
CA TYR A 26 0.75 -3.33 -17.15
C TYR A 26 1.86 -2.48 -17.75
N ARG A 27 2.04 -2.44 -19.08
CA ARG A 27 2.94 -1.47 -19.73
C ARG A 27 2.50 -0.03 -19.50
N ARG A 28 1.19 0.25 -19.61
CA ARG A 28 0.63 1.58 -19.35
C ARG A 28 0.82 1.99 -17.89
N ILE A 29 0.51 1.10 -16.96
CA ILE A 29 0.68 1.33 -15.51
C ILE A 29 2.16 1.53 -15.18
N SER A 30 3.04 0.68 -15.71
CA SER A 30 4.49 0.79 -15.52
C SER A 30 5.05 2.12 -16.02
N SER A 31 4.61 2.57 -17.19
CA SER A 31 5.02 3.89 -17.71
C SER A 31 4.56 5.03 -16.80
N PHE A 32 3.36 4.94 -16.21
CA PHE A 32 2.88 5.93 -15.25
C PHE A 32 3.67 5.87 -13.93
N ASN A 33 3.90 4.68 -13.39
CA ASN A 33 4.66 4.45 -12.16
C ASN A 33 6.10 4.98 -12.26
N ARG A 34 6.78 4.77 -13.39
CA ARG A 34 8.11 5.35 -13.64
C ARG A 34 8.11 6.89 -13.58
N LYS A 35 7.03 7.56 -14.02
CA LYS A 35 6.90 9.03 -13.89
C LYS A 35 6.75 9.46 -12.42
N LEU A 36 6.24 8.59 -11.55
CA LEU A 36 6.13 8.83 -10.11
C LEU A 36 7.38 8.36 -9.33
N GLY A 37 8.45 7.97 -10.02
CA GLY A 37 9.70 7.52 -9.40
C GLY A 37 9.71 6.07 -8.95
N ILE A 38 8.69 5.27 -9.30
CA ILE A 38 8.66 3.83 -9.03
C ILE A 38 9.31 3.11 -10.21
N ASN A 39 10.50 2.54 -9.99
CA ASN A 39 11.24 1.83 -11.03
C ASN A 39 10.64 0.45 -11.29
N VAL A 40 9.70 0.38 -12.24
CA VAL A 40 9.11 -0.88 -12.71
C VAL A 40 9.89 -1.38 -13.94
N GLU A 41 10.47 -2.56 -13.86
CA GLU A 41 11.21 -3.21 -14.95
C GLU A 41 10.33 -4.27 -15.61
N GLU A 42 10.11 -4.17 -16.92
CA GLU A 42 9.49 -5.27 -17.68
C GLU A 42 10.56 -6.35 -17.88
N ILE A 43 10.29 -7.57 -17.41
CA ILE A 43 11.22 -8.70 -17.39
C ILE A 43 10.65 -9.88 -18.16
N SER A 44 11.54 -10.68 -18.75
CA SER A 44 11.19 -11.89 -19.48
C SER A 44 10.73 -13.03 -18.55
N PRO A 45 10.03 -14.05 -19.09
CA PRO A 45 9.70 -15.26 -18.32
C PRO A 45 10.92 -15.94 -17.70
N ASN A 46 12.08 -15.92 -18.36
CA ASN A 46 13.33 -16.45 -17.82
C ASN A 46 13.83 -15.65 -16.62
N GLU A 47 13.73 -14.32 -16.66
CA GLU A 47 14.07 -13.47 -15.52
C GLU A 47 13.09 -13.65 -14.36
N VAL A 48 11.80 -13.85 -14.64
CA VAL A 48 10.82 -14.25 -13.62
C VAL A 48 11.22 -15.57 -12.98
N LYS A 49 11.61 -16.58 -13.77
CA LYS A 49 12.08 -17.87 -13.25
C LYS A 49 13.35 -17.74 -12.40
N ASN A 50 14.28 -16.86 -12.78
CA ASN A 50 15.49 -16.60 -12.03
C ASN A 50 15.21 -15.94 -10.66
N LEU A 51 14.27 -14.99 -10.62
CA LEU A 51 13.85 -14.31 -9.39
C LEU A 51 12.96 -15.19 -8.50
N PHE A 52 12.08 -16.00 -9.11
CA PHE A 52 11.18 -16.91 -8.41
C PHE A 52 11.20 -18.31 -9.04
N PRO A 53 12.18 -19.17 -8.65
CA PRO A 53 12.38 -20.49 -9.26
C PRO A 53 11.19 -21.45 -9.17
N LEU A 54 10.29 -21.23 -8.20
CA LEU A 54 9.08 -22.03 -8.00
C LEU A 54 7.94 -21.66 -8.96
N CYS A 55 8.02 -20.53 -9.65
CA CYS A 55 7.01 -20.09 -10.61
C CYS A 55 6.98 -21.03 -11.83
N ASN A 56 5.79 -21.41 -12.30
CA ASN A 56 5.64 -21.92 -13.65
C ASN A 56 5.60 -20.74 -14.63
N THR A 57 6.39 -20.78 -15.68
CA THR A 57 6.57 -19.64 -16.59
C THR A 57 6.15 -19.92 -18.03
N ASP A 58 5.55 -21.09 -18.29
CA ASP A 58 5.23 -21.57 -19.64
C ASP A 58 4.23 -20.68 -20.39
N ASP A 59 3.31 -20.03 -19.68
CA ASP A 59 2.24 -19.18 -20.22
C ASP A 59 2.46 -17.68 -19.94
N ILE A 60 3.62 -17.30 -19.42
CA ILE A 60 3.94 -15.91 -19.11
C ILE A 60 4.38 -15.18 -20.38
N LEU A 61 3.78 -14.02 -20.63
CA LEU A 61 4.17 -13.11 -21.70
C LEU A 61 5.26 -12.13 -21.24
N ALA A 62 5.11 -11.57 -20.05
CA ALA A 62 6.09 -10.73 -19.37
C ALA A 62 5.82 -10.66 -17.86
N GLY A 63 6.86 -10.35 -17.09
CA GLY A 63 6.74 -9.91 -15.70
C GLY A 63 7.03 -8.41 -15.56
N PHE A 64 6.54 -7.80 -14.50
CA PHE A 64 6.76 -6.39 -14.15
C PHE A 64 7.29 -6.35 -12.72
N TYR A 65 8.58 -6.02 -12.59
CA TYR A 65 9.35 -6.16 -11.36
C TYR A 65 9.64 -4.82 -10.72
N VAL A 66 9.42 -4.73 -9.40
CA VAL A 66 9.82 -3.58 -8.57
C VAL A 66 10.74 -4.09 -7.46
N LYS A 67 12.03 -3.80 -7.58
CA LYS A 67 13.07 -4.30 -6.68
C LYS A 67 12.90 -3.84 -5.23
N ASP A 68 12.53 -2.57 -5.06
CA ASP A 68 12.49 -1.93 -3.74
C ASP A 68 11.18 -2.19 -2.99
N ASP A 69 10.21 -2.86 -3.63
CA ASP A 69 8.95 -3.25 -3.01
C ASP A 69 9.12 -4.52 -2.15
N GLY A 70 8.08 -4.91 -1.43
CA GLY A 70 8.07 -6.16 -0.70
C GLY A 70 6.94 -6.25 0.29
N ARG A 71 7.26 -6.60 1.53
CA ARG A 71 6.26 -6.89 2.56
C ARG A 71 6.56 -6.22 3.87
N VAL A 72 5.50 -5.87 4.60
CA VAL A 72 5.55 -5.36 5.96
C VAL A 72 4.93 -6.37 6.93
N ASN A 73 5.22 -6.24 8.21
CA ASN A 73 4.42 -6.88 9.24
C ASN A 73 3.28 -5.92 9.62
N PRO A 74 2.00 -6.31 9.40
CA PRO A 74 0.86 -5.42 9.63
C PRO A 74 0.72 -4.99 11.11
N VAL A 75 1.15 -5.83 12.05
CA VAL A 75 1.14 -5.48 13.48
C VAL A 75 2.22 -4.44 13.76
N ASP A 76 3.44 -4.67 13.28
CA ASP A 76 4.58 -3.78 13.54
C ASP A 76 4.37 -2.40 12.95
N VAL A 77 3.88 -2.30 11.71
CA VAL A 77 3.59 -1.01 11.07
C VAL A 77 2.48 -0.25 11.79
N THR A 78 1.40 -0.94 12.20
CA THR A 78 0.31 -0.33 12.99
C THR A 78 0.84 0.26 14.29
N MET A 79 1.66 -0.51 15.01
CA MET A 79 2.22 -0.08 16.28
C MET A 79 3.24 1.05 16.10
N ALA A 80 4.07 1.00 15.05
CA ALA A 80 4.99 2.08 14.71
C ALA A 80 4.25 3.38 14.40
N LEU A 81 3.17 3.33 13.61
CA LEU A 81 2.31 4.49 13.31
C LEU A 81 1.62 5.03 14.57
N SER A 82 1.04 4.14 15.40
CA SER A 82 0.40 4.50 16.67
C SER A 82 1.39 5.20 17.61
N LYS A 83 2.62 4.68 17.74
CA LYS A 83 3.70 5.32 18.50
C LYS A 83 4.06 6.69 17.94
N GLY A 84 4.22 6.81 16.62
CA GLY A 84 4.49 8.09 15.95
C GLY A 84 3.40 9.14 16.20
N ALA A 85 2.13 8.74 16.13
CA ALA A 85 1.00 9.61 16.43
C ALA A 85 1.04 10.09 17.90
N ARG A 86 1.27 9.18 18.85
CA ARG A 86 1.39 9.51 20.28
C ARG A 86 2.57 10.46 20.55
N MET A 87 3.71 10.27 19.88
CA MET A 87 4.88 11.18 19.97
C MET A 87 4.56 12.60 19.47
N ASN A 88 3.59 12.73 18.56
CA ASN A 88 3.10 14.02 18.04
C ASN A 88 1.86 14.54 18.81
N GLY A 89 1.55 13.99 19.99
CA GLY A 89 0.49 14.48 20.88
C GLY A 89 -0.91 13.91 20.61
N VAL A 90 -1.07 12.99 19.66
CA VAL A 90 -2.35 12.30 19.43
C VAL A 90 -2.65 11.36 20.60
N LYS A 91 -3.90 11.35 21.06
CA LYS A 91 -4.40 10.38 22.03
C LYS A 91 -5.07 9.22 21.30
N VAL A 92 -4.67 8.00 21.60
CA VAL A 92 -5.26 6.78 21.05
C VAL A 92 -6.02 6.09 22.18
N TYR A 93 -7.33 5.93 22.01
CA TYR A 93 -8.21 5.22 22.94
C TYR A 93 -8.59 3.88 22.33
N GLU A 94 -8.34 2.79 23.05
CA GLU A 94 -8.60 1.42 22.62
C GLU A 94 -9.72 0.83 23.49
N ASN A 95 -10.43 -0.17 22.97
CA ASN A 95 -11.61 -0.77 23.63
C ASN A 95 -12.73 0.26 23.90
N VAL A 96 -12.91 1.21 22.99
CA VAL A 96 -13.95 2.24 23.04
C VAL A 96 -14.80 2.12 21.78
N GLU A 97 -16.05 1.73 21.94
CA GLU A 97 -17.02 1.69 20.84
C GLU A 97 -17.52 3.11 20.56
N VAL A 98 -17.60 3.48 19.28
CA VAL A 98 -18.26 4.73 18.88
C VAL A 98 -19.73 4.44 18.63
N THR A 99 -20.61 5.06 19.42
CA THR A 99 -22.07 4.86 19.36
C THR A 99 -22.80 5.97 18.61
N GLY A 100 -22.10 7.07 18.29
CA GLY A 100 -22.68 8.17 17.51
C GLY A 100 -21.67 9.25 17.11
N VAL A 101 -22.17 10.28 16.42
CA VAL A 101 -21.39 11.46 16.03
C VAL A 101 -22.10 12.74 16.45
N THR A 102 -21.36 13.74 16.92
CA THR A 102 -21.89 15.08 17.17
C THR A 102 -21.75 15.93 15.92
N LYS A 103 -22.73 16.81 15.68
CA LYS A 103 -22.79 17.63 14.47
C LYS A 103 -23.14 19.08 14.79
N LYS A 104 -22.68 20.00 13.95
CA LYS A 104 -23.06 21.42 13.97
C LYS A 104 -23.43 21.87 12.56
N LEU A 105 -24.44 22.74 12.44
CA LEU A 105 -24.77 23.39 11.17
C LEU A 105 -23.60 24.26 10.70
N THR A 106 -23.28 24.16 9.40
CA THR A 106 -22.30 25.03 8.76
C THR A 106 -22.81 26.47 8.69
N ALA A 107 -21.92 27.45 8.50
CA ALA A 107 -22.28 28.87 8.51
C ALA A 107 -23.32 29.27 7.46
N ASN A 108 -23.49 28.48 6.40
CA ASN A 108 -24.52 28.65 5.37
C ASN A 108 -25.81 27.86 5.65
N TYR A 109 -25.94 27.18 6.79
CA TYR A 109 -27.12 26.43 7.25
C TYR A 109 -27.63 25.31 6.32
N ILE A 110 -26.85 24.94 5.32
CA ILE A 110 -27.23 23.94 4.31
C ILE A 110 -26.65 22.56 4.63
N ASN A 111 -25.48 22.52 5.28
CA ASN A 111 -24.77 21.27 5.55
C ASN A 111 -24.52 21.09 7.05
N GLU A 112 -24.35 19.83 7.47
CA GLU A 112 -23.90 19.48 8.81
C GLU A 112 -22.41 19.13 8.78
N GLN A 113 -21.64 19.64 9.74
CA GLN A 113 -20.25 19.27 9.97
C GLN A 113 -20.15 18.39 11.22
N VAL A 114 -19.49 17.23 11.11
CA VAL A 114 -19.15 16.40 12.26
C VAL A 114 -18.15 17.13 13.14
N THR A 115 -18.46 17.27 14.43
CA THR A 115 -17.63 17.98 15.42
C THR A 115 -17.01 17.05 16.47
N GLY A 116 -17.41 15.78 16.50
CA GLY A 116 -16.89 14.78 17.43
C GLY A 116 -17.64 13.45 17.35
N VAL A 117 -17.30 12.55 18.26
CA VAL A 117 -17.90 11.23 18.41
C VAL A 117 -18.50 11.07 19.79
N VAL A 118 -19.55 10.25 19.88
CA VAL A 118 -20.09 9.75 21.14
C VAL A 118 -19.57 8.34 21.31
N THR A 119 -19.03 8.04 22.48
CA THR A 119 -18.46 6.75 22.84
C THR A 119 -19.17 6.21 24.06
#